data_AF-A0A382P4L4-F1
#
_entry.id   AF-A0A382P4L4-F1
#
_cell.length_a   1.000
_cell.length_b   1.000
_cell.length_c   1.000
_cell.angle_alpha   90.00
_cell.angle_beta   90.00
_cell.angle_gamma   90.00
#
_symmetry.space_group_name_H-M   'P 1'
#
loop_
_entity.id
_entity.type
_entity.pdbx_description
1 polymer ?
#
loop_
_entity_poly.entity_id
_entity_poly.type
_entity_poly.pdbx_seq_one_letter_code
_entity_poly.pdbx_strand_id
1 'polypeptide(L)'
;MATLTTKVIEEITLNNNSYNSERSLDISSVNEIVKRIVTISTTETGLLGFATASSTDLSKSYLAGQFDEDDVRYIRITNLDSTNHLTLTFRDEDSTEFCMKVDAGHSFIYPGDNSGGVKDTMHAAGSAITVSLNDLVDITALADTDSCDVEVFVGSA
;
A
#
# COMPACT_ATOMS: atom_id res chain seq x y z
N MET A 1 4.58 22.02 -3.98
CA MET A 1 3.72 20.85 -4.25
C MET A 1 3.58 20.60 -5.74
N ALA A 2 3.77 19.35 -6.12
CA ALA A 2 3.53 18.83 -7.46
C ALA A 2 2.21 18.04 -7.49
N THR A 3 1.80 17.64 -8.71
CA THR A 3 0.69 16.71 -8.93
C THR A 3 1.26 15.37 -9.36
N LEU A 4 0.87 14.28 -8.67
CA LEU A 4 1.13 12.91 -9.07
C LEU A 4 -0.01 12.42 -9.97
N THR A 5 0.28 12.24 -11.26
CA THR A 5 -0.66 11.59 -12.18
C THR A 5 -0.44 10.08 -12.17
N THR A 6 -1.47 9.33 -11.80
CA THR A 6 -1.49 7.86 -11.86
C THR A 6 -2.39 7.40 -13.00
N LYS A 7 -1.99 6.33 -13.68
CA LYS A 7 -2.78 5.71 -14.75
C LYS A 7 -2.85 4.21 -14.50
N VAL A 8 -4.07 3.67 -14.56
CA VAL A 8 -4.31 2.23 -14.68
C VAL A 8 -4.72 1.97 -16.12
N ILE A 9 -3.99 1.08 -16.79
CA ILE A 9 -4.18 0.76 -18.20
C ILE A 9 -4.39 -0.75 -18.28
N GLU A 10 -5.50 -1.17 -18.85
CA GLU A 10 -5.77 -2.55 -19.20
C GLU A 10 -5.78 -2.72 -20.72
N GLU A 11 -5.02 -3.69 -21.22
CA GLU A 11 -5.00 -4.02 -22.64
C GLU A 11 -5.28 -5.51 -22.82
N ILE A 12 -6.28 -5.82 -23.66
CA ILE A 12 -6.62 -7.21 -23.96
C ILE A 12 -7.23 -7.31 -25.35
N THR A 13 -6.83 -8.35 -26.09
CA THR A 13 -7.50 -8.77 -27.32
C THR A 13 -8.27 -10.05 -27.05
N LEU A 14 -9.58 -10.01 -27.25
CA LEU A 14 -10.46 -11.17 -27.11
C LEU A 14 -11.23 -11.37 -28.41
N ASN A 15 -11.16 -12.57 -28.99
CA ASN A 15 -11.78 -12.89 -30.28
C ASN A 15 -11.41 -11.89 -31.39
N ASN A 16 -10.13 -11.51 -31.47
CA ASN A 16 -9.59 -10.50 -32.40
C ASN A 16 -10.16 -9.08 -32.25
N ASN A 17 -10.85 -8.77 -31.13
CA ASN A 17 -11.29 -7.42 -30.79
C ASN A 17 -10.52 -6.90 -29.59
N SER A 18 -10.16 -5.61 -29.61
CA SER A 18 -9.50 -4.95 -28.49
C SER A 18 -10.54 -4.43 -27.48
N TYR A 19 -10.30 -4.66 -26.19
CA TYR A 19 -11.11 -4.16 -25.08
C TYR A 19 -10.28 -3.31 -24.12
N ASN A 20 -9.41 -2.47 -24.68
CA ASN A 20 -8.48 -1.68 -23.90
C ASN A 20 -9.21 -0.60 -23.08
N SER A 21 -8.66 -0.25 -21.93
CA SER A 21 -9.20 0.72 -20.97
C SER A 21 -8.06 1.55 -20.37
N GLU A 22 -8.31 2.83 -20.10
CA GLU A 22 -7.41 3.72 -19.36
C GLU A 22 -8.22 4.51 -18.34
N ARG A 23 -7.76 4.49 -17.08
CA ARG A 23 -8.24 5.37 -16.01
C ARG A 23 -7.09 6.21 -15.48
N SER A 24 -7.19 7.53 -15.64
CA SER A 24 -6.25 8.51 -15.08
C SER A 24 -6.81 9.14 -13.81
N LEU A 25 -5.92 9.38 -12.84
CA LEU A 25 -6.21 10.11 -11.60
C LEU A 25 -5.05 11.07 -11.30
N ASP A 26 -5.38 12.34 -11.12
CA ASP A 26 -4.44 13.35 -10.64
C ASP A 26 -4.59 13.52 -9.13
N ILE A 27 -3.47 13.34 -8.42
CA ILE A 27 -3.38 13.49 -6.97
C ILE A 27 -2.57 14.77 -6.73
N SER A 28 -3.25 15.83 -6.29
CA SER A 28 -2.61 17.11 -6.02
C SER A 28 -1.80 17.05 -4.73
N SER A 29 -1.06 18.12 -4.45
CA SER A 29 -0.46 18.35 -3.14
C SER A 29 0.50 17.24 -2.72
N VAL A 30 1.41 16.83 -3.61
CA VAL A 30 2.51 15.89 -3.30
C VAL A 30 3.83 16.67 -3.22
N ASN A 31 4.52 16.63 -2.07
CA ASN A 31 5.85 17.22 -1.89
C ASN A 31 6.96 16.17 -1.81
N GLU A 32 6.65 14.97 -1.36
CA GLU A 32 7.62 13.92 -1.14
C GLU A 32 7.21 12.62 -1.83
N ILE A 33 8.21 11.90 -2.34
CA ILE A 33 8.02 10.57 -2.89
C ILE A 33 9.06 9.63 -2.29
N VAL A 34 8.60 8.43 -1.95
CA VAL A 34 9.48 7.31 -1.62
C VAL A 34 9.24 6.23 -2.66
N LYS A 35 10.32 5.82 -3.34
CA LYS A 35 10.32 4.65 -4.22
C LYS A 35 11.47 3.74 -3.82
N ARG A 36 11.17 2.54 -3.32
CA ARG A 36 12.19 1.58 -2.86
C ARG A 36 11.83 0.17 -3.33
N ILE A 37 12.85 -0.63 -3.59
CA ILE A 37 12.73 -2.08 -3.66
C ILE A 37 13.34 -2.63 -2.37
N VAL A 38 12.59 -3.49 -1.69
CA VAL A 38 13.00 -4.17 -0.45
C VAL A 38 12.83 -5.67 -0.61
N THR A 39 13.67 -6.44 0.06
CA THR A 39 13.55 -7.90 0.10
C THR A 39 12.71 -8.30 1.31
N ILE A 40 11.60 -8.99 1.06
CA ILE A 40 10.72 -9.55 2.10
C ILE A 40 10.99 -11.03 2.21
N SER A 41 11.26 -11.50 3.43
CA SER A 41 11.57 -12.90 3.70
C SER A 41 10.34 -13.70 4.14
N THR A 42 10.53 -14.97 4.48
CA THR A 42 9.53 -15.83 5.14
C THR A 42 9.36 -15.53 6.64
N THR A 43 9.97 -14.44 7.13
CA THR A 43 9.68 -13.84 8.44
C THR A 43 8.94 -12.53 8.21
N GLU A 44 7.76 -12.41 8.82
CA GLU A 44 6.92 -11.22 8.71
C GLU A 44 7.69 -9.99 9.22
N THR A 45 7.67 -8.92 8.43
CA THR A 45 8.42 -7.70 8.72
C THR A 45 7.57 -6.47 8.43
N GLY A 46 7.76 -5.40 9.22
CA GLY A 46 7.14 -4.11 8.95
C GLY A 46 7.60 -3.55 7.60
N LEU A 47 6.66 -3.30 6.70
CA LEU A 47 6.93 -2.70 5.39
C LEU A 47 6.80 -1.17 5.47
N LEU A 48 5.65 -0.68 5.93
CA LEU A 48 5.31 0.74 6.07
C LEU A 48 4.67 1.00 7.43
N GLY A 49 4.95 2.16 8.03
CA GLY A 49 4.29 2.63 9.25
C GLY A 49 3.72 4.04 9.10
N PHE A 50 2.67 4.35 9.84
CA PHE A 50 1.91 5.60 9.77
C PHE A 50 1.56 6.11 11.18
N ALA A 51 1.68 7.42 11.41
CA ALA A 51 1.27 8.10 12.65
C ALA A 51 1.19 9.62 12.43
N THR A 52 0.46 10.35 13.30
CA THR A 52 0.34 11.84 13.38
C THR A 52 1.63 12.69 13.30
N ALA A 53 2.79 12.06 13.39
CA ALA A 53 4.09 12.61 13.05
C ALA A 53 4.96 11.42 12.68
N SER A 54 5.93 11.58 11.77
CA SER A 54 6.89 10.52 11.41
C SER A 54 7.41 9.84 12.68
N SER A 55 6.86 8.65 12.97
CA SER A 55 6.88 8.11 14.33
C SER A 55 8.31 7.90 14.80
N THR A 56 8.64 8.49 15.95
CA THR A 56 9.91 8.23 16.64
C THR A 56 9.86 6.94 17.46
N ASP A 57 8.94 6.01 17.15
CA ASP A 57 8.96 4.67 17.73
C ASP A 57 10.17 3.90 17.19
N LEU A 58 11.34 4.18 17.77
CA LEU A 58 12.62 3.57 17.45
C LEU A 58 12.62 2.04 17.67
N SER A 59 11.59 1.49 18.31
CA SER A 59 11.45 0.05 18.49
C SER A 59 10.91 -0.67 17.25
N LYS A 60 10.33 0.07 16.28
CA LYS A 60 9.81 -0.48 15.03
C LYS A 60 10.67 -0.04 13.84
N SER A 61 11.15 -1.02 13.07
CA SER A 61 11.89 -0.77 11.82
C SER A 61 11.01 -1.13 10.64
N TYR A 62 10.58 -0.13 9.87
CA TYR A 62 9.82 -0.32 8.64
C TYR A 62 10.73 -0.22 7.43
N LEU A 63 10.79 -1.28 6.62
CA LEU A 63 11.76 -1.41 5.54
C LEU A 63 11.63 -0.33 4.45
N ALA A 64 10.39 0.06 4.13
CA ALA A 64 10.10 1.07 3.10
C ALA A 64 9.87 2.47 3.67
N GLY A 65 9.74 2.62 4.99
CA GLY A 65 9.71 3.91 5.68
C GLY A 65 8.53 4.07 6.64
N GLN A 66 8.55 5.19 7.36
CA GLN A 66 7.46 5.67 8.21
C GLN A 66 6.99 7.03 7.70
N PHE A 67 5.69 7.26 7.70
CA PHE A 67 5.06 8.43 7.10
C PHE A 67 4.14 9.10 8.10
N ASP A 68 3.94 10.40 7.92
CA ASP A 68 2.87 11.11 8.60
C ASP A 68 1.53 10.65 8.00
N GLU A 69 0.63 10.15 8.85
CA GLU A 69 -0.66 9.62 8.39
C GLU A 69 -1.52 10.70 7.72
N ASP A 70 -1.34 11.96 8.12
CA ASP A 70 -2.07 13.11 7.57
C ASP A 70 -1.62 13.44 6.14
N ASP A 71 -0.40 13.04 5.76
CA ASP A 71 0.25 13.50 4.54
C ASP A 71 0.31 12.45 3.43
N VAL A 72 0.14 11.15 3.72
CA VAL A 72 0.14 10.12 2.68
C VAL A 72 -1.01 10.37 1.70
N ARG A 73 -0.74 10.31 0.39
CA ARG A 73 -1.76 10.50 -0.66
C ARG A 73 -1.94 9.27 -1.54
N TYR A 74 -0.91 8.44 -1.65
CA TYR A 74 -0.91 7.29 -2.54
C TYR A 74 0.08 6.23 -2.08
N ILE A 75 -0.31 4.96 -2.10
CA ILE A 75 0.59 3.82 -1.88
C ILE A 75 0.37 2.79 -2.99
N ARG A 76 1.45 2.36 -3.64
CA ARG A 76 1.48 1.18 -4.49
C ARG A 76 2.55 0.22 -3.98
N ILE A 77 2.15 -1.04 -3.81
CA ILE A 77 3.03 -2.15 -3.44
C ILE A 77 2.97 -3.17 -4.56
N THR A 78 4.10 -3.48 -5.18
CA THR A 78 4.19 -4.45 -6.28
C THR A 78 5.09 -5.61 -5.87
N ASN A 79 4.56 -6.84 -5.97
CA ASN A 79 5.37 -8.04 -5.86
C ASN A 79 6.15 -8.20 -7.17
N LEU A 80 7.49 -8.05 -7.12
CA LEU A 80 8.35 -8.22 -8.30
C LEU A 80 8.78 -9.67 -8.52
N ASP A 81 8.40 -10.59 -7.63
CA ASP A 81 8.61 -12.01 -7.86
C ASP A 81 7.77 -12.51 -9.05
N SER A 82 8.23 -13.61 -9.65
CA SER A 82 7.62 -14.23 -10.83
C SER A 82 6.86 -15.53 -10.52
N THR A 83 6.98 -16.06 -9.31
CA THR A 83 6.40 -17.34 -8.90
C THR A 83 5.87 -17.36 -7.47
N ASN A 84 6.49 -16.62 -6.55
CA ASN A 84 6.12 -16.57 -5.15
C ASN A 84 5.17 -15.41 -4.86
N HIS A 85 4.35 -15.55 -3.81
CA HIS A 85 3.38 -14.53 -3.41
C HIS A 85 3.77 -13.83 -2.11
N LEU A 86 3.23 -12.64 -1.93
CA LEU A 86 3.25 -11.91 -0.67
C LEU A 86 1.91 -12.07 0.05
N THR A 87 1.97 -12.10 1.36
CA THR A 87 0.85 -11.69 2.22
C THR A 87 1.15 -10.29 2.74
N LEU A 88 0.24 -9.36 2.51
CA LEU A 88 0.23 -8.04 3.15
C LEU A 88 -0.78 -8.06 4.29
N THR A 89 -0.37 -7.64 5.48
CA THR A 89 -1.27 -7.46 6.64
C THR A 89 -1.36 -5.97 6.95
N PHE A 90 -2.59 -5.47 7.05
CA PHE A 90 -2.93 -4.09 7.34
C PHE A 90 -3.52 -4.05 8.75
N ARG A 91 -2.96 -3.21 9.61
CA ARG A 91 -3.41 -3.07 11.00
C ARG A 91 -3.95 -1.68 11.24
N ASP A 92 -5.10 -1.61 11.91
CA ASP A 92 -5.69 -0.34 12.32
C ASP A 92 -5.30 0.10 13.74
N GLU A 93 -5.79 1.26 14.14
CA GLU A 93 -5.55 1.87 15.45
C GLU A 93 -6.14 1.08 16.63
N ASP A 94 -7.15 0.24 16.36
CA ASP A 94 -7.72 -0.70 17.34
C ASP A 94 -6.89 -1.99 17.47
N SER A 95 -5.76 -2.09 16.76
CA SER A 95 -4.89 -3.28 16.70
C SER A 95 -5.61 -4.51 16.12
N THR A 96 -6.56 -4.29 15.23
CA THR A 96 -7.20 -5.33 14.45
C THR A 96 -6.59 -5.39 13.05
N GLU A 97 -6.68 -6.55 12.41
CA GLU A 97 -5.87 -6.85 11.22
C GLU A 97 -6.72 -7.40 10.06
N PHE A 98 -6.41 -6.95 8.85
CA PHE A 98 -6.87 -7.52 7.59
C PHE A 98 -5.65 -7.96 6.79
N CYS A 99 -5.62 -9.18 6.27
CA CYS A 99 -4.56 -9.63 5.39
C CYS A 99 -5.07 -10.02 4.01
N MET A 100 -4.21 -9.86 3.02
CA MET A 100 -4.49 -10.28 1.64
C MET A 100 -3.25 -10.80 0.94
N LYS A 101 -3.50 -11.67 -0.05
CA LYS A 101 -2.47 -12.16 -0.96
C LYS A 101 -2.24 -11.17 -2.10
N VAL A 102 -0.97 -10.88 -2.39
CA VAL A 102 -0.52 -10.23 -3.63
C VAL A 102 0.32 -11.22 -4.40
N ASP A 103 -0.24 -11.76 -5.47
CA ASP A 103 0.40 -12.81 -6.27
C ASP A 103 1.64 -12.30 -7.02
N ALA A 104 2.41 -13.21 -7.61
CA ALA A 104 3.58 -12.87 -8.42
C ALA A 104 3.25 -11.83 -9.51
N GLY A 105 4.05 -10.77 -9.60
CA GLY A 105 3.84 -9.66 -10.55
C GLY A 105 2.66 -8.74 -10.26
N HIS A 106 1.82 -9.04 -9.27
CA HIS A 106 0.63 -8.23 -8.98
C HIS A 106 0.99 -7.00 -8.15
N SER A 107 0.15 -5.96 -8.25
CA SER A 107 0.23 -4.76 -7.44
C SER A 107 -1.01 -4.59 -6.59
N PHE A 108 -0.83 -4.12 -5.36
CA PHE A 108 -1.87 -3.55 -4.53
C PHE A 108 -1.73 -2.03 -4.51
N ILE A 109 -2.84 -1.33 -4.71
CA ILE A 109 -2.92 0.13 -4.62
C ILE A 109 -3.84 0.44 -3.44
N TYR A 110 -3.29 1.04 -2.38
CA TYR A 110 -4.09 1.52 -1.26
C TYR A 110 -4.58 2.94 -1.58
N PRO A 111 -5.89 3.22 -1.49
CA PRO A 111 -6.41 4.56 -1.66
C PRO A 111 -6.15 5.39 -0.40
N GLY A 112 -5.37 6.47 -0.50
CA GLY A 112 -5.38 7.52 0.52
C GLY A 112 -6.62 8.41 0.37
N ASP A 113 -7.10 8.99 1.46
CA ASP A 113 -8.01 10.11 1.41
C ASP A 113 -7.29 11.35 0.83
N ASN A 114 -8.01 12.11 0.00
CA ASN A 114 -7.44 13.27 -0.69
C ASN A 114 -7.03 14.40 0.27
N SER A 115 -7.48 14.38 1.53
CA SER A 115 -7.30 15.45 2.49
C SER A 115 -6.83 15.02 3.89
N GLY A 116 -7.20 13.82 4.35
CA GLY A 116 -6.86 13.27 5.66
C GLY A 116 -5.83 12.14 5.63
N GLY A 117 -5.26 11.88 4.46
CA GLY A 117 -4.23 10.87 4.24
C GLY A 117 -4.70 9.44 4.46
N VAL A 118 -4.18 8.72 5.45
CA VAL A 118 -4.61 7.34 5.76
C VAL A 118 -5.41 7.23 7.06
N LYS A 119 -6.00 8.34 7.48
CA LYS A 119 -6.96 8.38 8.59
C LYS A 119 -8.37 8.03 8.14
N ASP A 120 -9.10 7.30 8.98
CA ASP A 120 -10.45 6.84 8.68
C ASP A 120 -10.54 6.18 7.28
N THR A 121 -9.53 5.42 6.84
CA THR A 121 -9.48 4.82 5.48
C THR A 121 -9.68 3.31 5.43
N MET A 122 -9.68 2.63 6.57
CA MET A 122 -9.92 1.18 6.63
C MET A 122 -10.64 0.76 7.91
N HIS A 123 -11.21 -0.45 7.96
CA HIS A 123 -11.64 -1.04 9.22
C HIS A 123 -11.35 -2.54 9.15
N ALA A 124 -10.63 -3.06 10.14
CA ALA A 124 -10.36 -4.49 10.22
C ALA A 124 -11.26 -5.12 11.30
N ALA A 125 -12.07 -6.11 10.91
CA ALA A 125 -12.90 -6.83 11.87
C ALA A 125 -13.40 -8.14 11.27
N GLY A 126 -13.84 -9.07 12.12
CA GLY A 126 -14.64 -10.21 11.70
C GLY A 126 -16.01 -9.83 11.11
N SER A 127 -16.45 -8.58 11.33
CA SER A 127 -17.68 -8.00 10.76
C SER A 127 -17.52 -6.49 10.55
N ALA A 128 -17.36 -6.05 9.30
CA ALA A 128 -17.08 -4.66 8.93
C ALA A 128 -18.20 -3.98 8.12
N ILE A 129 -19.44 -4.48 8.19
CA ILE A 129 -20.59 -3.83 7.53
C ILE A 129 -21.10 -2.70 8.41
N THR A 130 -21.32 -1.51 7.84
CA THR A 130 -21.88 -0.31 8.52
C THR A 130 -21.09 0.15 9.74
N VAL A 131 -19.77 0.03 9.66
CA VAL A 131 -18.81 0.51 10.67
C VAL A 131 -18.27 1.89 10.31
N SER A 132 -17.81 2.64 11.31
CA SER A 132 -16.87 3.73 11.05
C SER A 132 -15.54 3.15 10.57
N LEU A 133 -14.83 3.90 9.74
CA LEU A 133 -13.46 3.58 9.41
C LEU A 133 -12.55 4.05 10.55
N ASN A 134 -11.38 3.44 10.58
CA ASN A 134 -10.27 3.59 11.51
C ASN A 134 -9.02 4.02 10.72
N ASP A 135 -8.03 4.50 11.44
CA ASP A 135 -6.74 4.88 10.89
C ASP A 135 -5.89 3.64 10.53
N LEU A 136 -5.20 3.69 9.39
CA LEU A 136 -4.18 2.68 9.05
C LEU A 136 -2.90 2.97 9.83
N VAL A 137 -2.40 2.01 10.62
CA VAL A 137 -1.20 2.21 11.45
C VAL A 137 0.05 1.59 10.84
N ASP A 138 -0.04 0.37 10.31
CA ASP A 138 1.04 -0.22 9.54
C ASP A 138 0.61 -1.26 8.52
N ILE A 139 1.53 -1.52 7.61
CA ILE A 139 1.50 -2.64 6.67
C ILE A 139 2.71 -3.50 6.94
N THR A 140 2.49 -4.77 7.26
CA THR A 140 3.55 -5.80 7.28
C THR A 140 3.52 -6.59 5.97
N ALA A 141 4.63 -7.26 5.67
CA ALA A 141 4.74 -8.16 4.56
C ALA A 141 5.42 -9.46 4.96
N LEU A 142 4.93 -10.56 4.40
CA LEU A 142 5.47 -11.90 4.56
C LEU A 142 5.49 -12.58 3.18
N ALA A 143 6.65 -13.10 2.78
CA ALA A 143 6.76 -13.95 1.61
C ALA A 143 6.46 -15.42 1.99
N ASP A 144 5.91 -16.20 1.06
CA ASP A 144 5.46 -17.57 1.35
C ASP A 144 6.61 -18.59 1.44
N THR A 145 7.21 -18.97 0.30
CA THR A 145 8.22 -20.05 0.30
C THR A 145 9.67 -19.56 0.35
N ASP A 146 9.97 -18.46 -0.33
CA ASP A 146 11.29 -17.84 -0.42
C ASP A 146 11.17 -16.31 -0.34
N SER A 147 12.27 -15.58 -0.32
CA SER A 147 12.20 -14.12 -0.31
C SER A 147 11.65 -13.55 -1.62
N CYS A 148 10.80 -12.54 -1.55
CA CYS A 148 10.34 -11.75 -2.70
C CYS A 148 10.99 -10.36 -2.69
N ASP A 149 11.34 -9.84 -3.86
CA ASP A 149 11.61 -8.42 -4.03
C ASP A 149 10.29 -7.66 -4.19
N VAL A 150 10.14 -6.56 -3.46
CA VAL A 150 8.89 -5.79 -3.37
C VAL A 150 9.17 -4.33 -3.66
N GLU A 151 8.54 -3.78 -4.69
CA GLU A 151 8.59 -2.35 -4.99
C GLU A 151 7.49 -1.63 -4.21
N VAL A 152 7.87 -0.60 -3.47
CA VAL A 152 6.96 0.30 -2.78
C VAL A 152 7.11 1.70 -3.38
N PHE A 153 5.97 2.31 -3.70
CA PHE A 153 5.88 3.72 -4.08
C PHE A 153 4.88 4.42 -3.15
N VAL A 154 5.33 5.45 -2.43
CA VAL A 154 4.49 6.31 -1.60
C VAL A 154 4.64 7.75 -2.07
N GLY A 155 3.53 8.44 -2.25
CA GLY A 155 3.50 9.91 -2.43
C GLY A 155 2.85 10.56 -1.22
N SER A 156 3.47 11.61 -0.67
CA SER A 156 2.96 12.36 0.47
C SER A 156 3.05 13.88 0.28
N ALA A 157 2.24 14.61 1.03
CA ALA A 157 2.09 16.05 0.95
C ALA A 157 3.24 16.87 1.51
#